data_AF-A0A2A2UWT1-F1
#
_entry.id   AF-A0A2A2UWT1-F1
#
_cell.length_a   1.000
_cell.length_b   1.000
_cell.length_c   1.000
_cell.angle_alpha   90.00
_cell.angle_beta   90.00
_cell.angle_gamma   90.00
#
_symmetry.space_group_name_H-M   'P 1'
#
loop_
_entity.id
_entity.type
_entity.pdbx_description
1 polymer ?
#
loop_
_entity_poly.entity_id
_entity_poly.type
_entity_poly.pdbx_seq_one_letter_code
_entity_poly.pdbx_strand_id
1 'polypeptide(L)'
;MNEEKSVKDAINAFYNGADVDLKFSGEINPRVAEIFGKMIEETRQCTTALKWVPKPTGAKATTGWIAKNFTQSIISQLSEEQSLSCAKKVILNYKSPMKLASLGV
;
A
#
# COMPACT_ATOMS: atom_id res chain seq x y z
N MET A 1 -1.23 -16.63 11.13
CA MET A 1 -1.84 -15.56 10.31
C MET A 1 -1.33 -15.74 8.89
N ASN A 2 -2.19 -15.82 7.88
CA ASN A 2 -1.75 -16.01 6.49
C ASN A 2 -1.17 -14.68 5.97
N GLU A 3 0.10 -14.69 5.56
CA GLU A 3 0.83 -13.52 5.06
C GLU A 3 0.12 -12.86 3.88
N GLU A 4 -0.45 -13.66 2.98
CA GLU A 4 -1.27 -13.18 1.86
C GLU A 4 -2.46 -12.35 2.36
N LYS A 5 -3.16 -12.85 3.38
CA LYS A 5 -4.31 -12.14 3.95
C LYS A 5 -3.86 -10.80 4.55
N SER A 6 -2.75 -10.78 5.28
CA SER A 6 -2.20 -9.55 5.85
C SER A 6 -1.85 -8.51 4.79
N VAL A 7 -1.28 -8.92 3.66
CA VAL A 7 -0.99 -8.01 2.54
C VAL A 7 -2.28 -7.52 1.87
N LYS A 8 -3.27 -8.39 1.63
CA LYS A 8 -4.59 -7.98 1.11
C LYS A 8 -5.26 -6.95 2.02
N ASP A 9 -5.26 -7.21 3.33
CA ASP A 9 -5.84 -6.33 4.33
C ASP A 9 -5.09 -4.98 4.36
N ALA A 10 -3.76 -4.99 4.26
CA ALA A 10 -2.93 -3.79 4.16
C ALA A 10 -3.25 -2.94 2.92
N ILE A 11 -3.39 -3.55 1.74
CA ILE A 11 -3.74 -2.83 0.50
C ILE A 11 -5.13 -2.21 0.62
N ASN A 12 -6.12 -2.97 1.10
CA ASN A 12 -7.49 -2.47 1.27
C ASN A 12 -7.57 -1.38 2.35
N ALA A 13 -6.83 -1.53 3.44
CA ALA A 13 -6.67 -0.50 4.47
C ALA A 13 -6.10 0.80 3.88
N PHE A 14 -5.12 0.70 2.99
CA PHE A 14 -4.56 1.86 2.29
C PHE A 14 -5.59 2.55 1.39
N TYR A 15 -6.37 1.79 0.62
CA TYR A 15 -7.44 2.35 -0.22
C TYR A 15 -8.52 3.05 0.60
N ASN A 16 -9.00 2.38 1.66
CA ASN A 16 -9.99 2.95 2.57
C ASN A 16 -9.46 4.18 3.31
N GLY A 17 -8.22 4.11 3.82
CA GLY A 17 -7.58 5.21 4.52
C GLY A 17 -7.34 6.42 3.62
N ALA A 18 -7.26 6.22 2.30
CA ALA A 18 -7.17 7.28 1.31
C ALA A 18 -8.56 7.72 0.78
N ASP A 19 -9.67 7.20 1.31
CA ASP A 19 -11.02 7.48 0.82
C ASP A 19 -11.18 7.21 -0.70
N VAL A 20 -10.60 6.10 -1.16
CA VAL A 20 -10.73 5.61 -2.53
C VAL A 20 -11.61 4.36 -2.52
N ASP A 21 -12.74 4.42 -3.23
CA ASP A 21 -13.64 3.26 -3.41
C ASP A 21 -13.02 2.23 -4.38
N LEU A 22 -12.03 1.50 -3.87
CA LEU A 22 -11.38 0.38 -4.52
C LEU A 22 -11.22 -0.77 -3.54
N LYS A 23 -11.35 -1.99 -4.06
CA LYS A 23 -11.09 -3.21 -3.31
C LYS A 23 -10.11 -4.08 -4.10
N PHE A 24 -8.99 -4.39 -3.48
CA PHE A 24 -8.04 -5.36 -4.02
C PHE A 24 -8.59 -6.78 -3.86
N SER A 25 -8.75 -7.48 -4.98
CA SER A 25 -9.27 -8.85 -5.05
C SER A 25 -8.35 -9.84 -5.77
N GLY A 26 -7.20 -9.38 -6.28
CA GLY A 26 -6.29 -10.24 -7.03
C GLY A 26 -5.37 -11.09 -6.15
N GLU A 27 -4.44 -11.81 -6.78
CA GLU A 27 -3.50 -12.69 -6.08
C GLU A 27 -2.34 -11.89 -5.47
N ILE A 28 -1.90 -12.30 -4.28
CA ILE A 28 -0.68 -11.72 -3.69
C ILE A 28 0.52 -12.48 -4.20
N ASN A 29 1.46 -11.73 -4.78
CA ASN A 29 2.72 -12.25 -5.27
C ASN A 29 3.83 -11.20 -5.06
N PRO A 30 5.11 -11.55 -5.32
CA PRO A 30 6.22 -10.62 -5.13
C PRO A 30 6.09 -9.30 -5.93
N ARG A 31 5.43 -9.34 -7.09
CA ARG A 31 5.23 -8.15 -7.92
C ARG A 31 4.22 -7.19 -7.30
N VAL A 32 3.12 -7.71 -6.75
CA VAL A 32 2.15 -6.92 -5.97
C VAL A 32 2.84 -6.26 -4.77
N ALA A 33 3.68 -7.01 -4.05
CA ALA A 33 4.43 -6.46 -2.93
C ALA A 33 5.38 -5.33 -3.36
N GLU A 34 6.10 -5.51 -4.47
CA GLU A 34 7.00 -4.47 -5.02
C GLU A 34 6.22 -3.20 -5.37
N ILE A 35 5.08 -3.33 -6.07
CA ILE A 35 4.27 -2.18 -6.47
C ILE A 35 3.68 -1.48 -5.26
N PHE A 36 3.11 -2.24 -4.32
CA PHE A 36 2.55 -1.65 -3.11
C PHE A 36 3.62 -0.94 -2.27
N GLY A 37 4.83 -1.49 -2.20
CA GLY A 37 5.98 -0.81 -1.58
C GLY A 37 6.31 0.53 -2.21
N LYS A 38 6.24 0.64 -3.55
CA LYS A 38 6.44 1.90 -4.26
C LYS A 38 5.34 2.91 -3.94
N MET A 39 4.09 2.46 -3.87
CA MET A 39 2.97 3.32 -3.48
C MET A 39 3.16 3.90 -2.07
N ILE A 40 3.60 3.07 -1.12
CA ILE A 40 3.91 3.51 0.25
C ILE A 40 5.03 4.56 0.23
N GLU A 41 6.11 4.31 -0.51
CA GLU A 41 7.25 5.23 -0.59
C GLU A 41 6.86 6.57 -1.22
N GLU A 42 6.14 6.57 -2.35
CA GLU A 42 5.66 7.80 -2.99
C GLU A 42 4.71 8.58 -2.09
N THR A 43 3.81 7.89 -1.40
CA THR A 43 2.90 8.54 -0.45
C THR A 43 3.67 9.14 0.72
N ARG A 44 4.73 8.48 1.19
CA ARG A 44 5.59 9.02 2.25
C ARG A 44 6.38 10.27 1.82
N GLN A 45 6.64 10.46 0.52
CA GLN A 45 7.34 11.65 0.03
C GLN A 45 6.47 12.92 0.06
N CYS A 46 5.15 12.76 0.09
CA CYS A 46 4.20 13.87 0.05
C CYS A 46 3.34 14.02 1.32
N THR A 47 3.38 13.06 2.25
CA THR A 47 2.72 13.20 3.56
C THR A 47 3.61 12.73 4.72
N THR A 48 3.42 13.35 5.89
CA THR A 48 4.00 12.95 7.16
C THR A 48 3.36 11.69 7.75
N ALA A 49 2.15 11.33 7.34
CA ALA A 49 1.37 10.21 7.87
C ALA A 49 2.06 8.84 7.74
N LEU A 50 2.96 8.68 6.76
CA LEU A 50 3.69 7.43 6.55
C LEU A 50 5.18 7.53 6.91
N LYS A 51 5.64 8.64 7.51
CA LYS A 51 7.09 8.84 7.79
C LYS A 51 7.68 7.79 8.72
N TRP A 52 6.87 7.25 9.63
CA TRP A 52 7.27 6.21 10.57
C TRP A 52 7.38 4.82 9.93
N VAL A 53 6.76 4.61 8.76
CA VAL A 53 6.87 3.34 8.05
C VAL A 53 8.32 3.21 7.56
N PRO A 54 9.04 2.15 7.96
CA PRO A 54 10.43 1.98 7.58
C PRO A 54 10.58 1.86 6.06
N LYS A 55 11.82 1.96 5.55
CA LYS A 55 12.09 1.56 4.17
C LYS A 55 12.24 0.04 4.10
N PRO A 56 11.85 -0.60 2.99
CA PRO A 56 12.10 -2.03 2.80
C PRO A 56 13.60 -2.34 2.73
N THR A 57 14.02 -3.40 3.43
CA THR A 57 15.39 -3.94 3.37
C THR A 57 15.62 -4.56 2.00
N GLY A 58 16.63 -4.07 1.27
CA GLY A 58 16.96 -4.59 -0.07
C GLY A 58 16.26 -3.89 -1.25
N ALA A 59 15.91 -2.61 -1.08
CA ALA A 59 15.34 -1.71 -2.10
C ALA A 59 13.90 -2.02 -2.59
N LYS A 60 13.37 -3.23 -2.35
CA LYS A 60 12.01 -3.62 -2.73
C LYS A 60 11.23 -4.19 -1.55
N ALA A 61 9.96 -3.81 -1.43
CA ALA A 61 9.07 -4.40 -0.44
C ALA A 61 8.75 -5.86 -0.79
N THR A 62 8.78 -6.71 0.23
CA THR A 62 8.31 -8.10 0.17
C THR A 62 6.96 -8.22 0.87
N THR A 63 6.25 -9.32 0.62
CA THR A 63 4.99 -9.64 1.31
C THR A 63 5.19 -9.67 2.82
N GLY A 64 6.27 -10.28 3.30
CA GLY A 64 6.59 -10.35 4.72
C GLY A 64 6.96 -8.99 5.30
N TRP A 65 7.63 -8.14 4.52
CA TRP A 65 7.92 -6.77 4.94
C TRP A 65 6.63 -5.94 5.09
N ILE A 66 5.70 -6.05 4.14
CA ILE A 66 4.39 -5.35 4.20
C ILE A 66 3.60 -5.86 5.41
N ALA A 67 3.45 -7.19 5.56
CA ALA A 67 2.69 -7.78 6.66
C ALA A 67 3.24 -7.39 8.04
N LYS A 68 4.55 -7.17 8.15
CA LYS A 68 5.21 -6.77 9.40
C LYS A 68 5.12 -5.27 9.69
N ASN A 69 5.21 -4.41 8.67
CA ASN A 69 5.42 -2.97 8.87
C ASN A 69 4.20 -2.12 8.51
N PHE A 70 3.24 -2.65 7.74
CA PHE A 70 2.05 -1.95 7.32
C PHE A 70 0.83 -2.46 8.08
N THR A 71 0.39 -1.70 9.09
CA THR A 71 -0.67 -2.13 10.03
C THR A 71 -1.93 -1.28 9.89
N GLN A 72 -3.00 -1.70 10.57
CA GLN A 72 -4.27 -0.95 10.67
C GLN A 72 -4.10 0.48 11.21
N SER A 73 -3.03 0.77 11.97
CA SER A 73 -2.70 2.10 12.47
C SER A 73 -2.43 3.14 11.36
N ILE A 74 -2.22 2.69 10.13
CA ILE A 74 -2.04 3.57 8.97
C ILE A 74 -3.36 4.21 8.55
N ILE A 75 -4.48 3.50 8.72
CA ILE A 75 -5.82 4.00 8.36
C ILE A 75 -6.14 5.28 9.15
N SER A 76 -5.82 5.30 10.44
CA SER A 76 -6.08 6.45 11.31
C SER A 76 -5.16 7.65 11.07
N GLN A 77 -4.05 7.47 10.34
CA GLN A 77 -3.10 8.55 10.04
C GLN A 77 -3.30 9.13 8.64
N LEU A 78 -3.82 8.33 7.70
CA LEU A 78 -4.16 8.81 6.35
C LEU A 78 -5.41 9.69 6.32
N SER A 79 -6.24 9.69 7.36
CA SER A 79 -7.48 10.46 7.43
C SER A 79 -7.30 11.99 7.60
N GLU A 80 -6.07 12.50 7.68
CA GLU A 80 -5.82 13.95 7.57
C GLU A 80 -5.96 14.41 6.11
N GLU A 81 -6.65 15.51 5.84
CA GLU A 81 -7.04 15.96 4.48
C GLU A 81 -5.87 16.04 3.48
N GLN A 82 -4.71 16.52 3.90
CA GLN A 82 -3.53 16.61 3.03
C GLN A 82 -2.99 15.22 2.66
N SER A 83 -2.99 14.29 3.61
CA SER A 83 -2.58 12.89 3.43
C SER A 83 -3.51 12.15 2.48
N LEU A 84 -4.82 12.41 2.58
CA LEU A 84 -5.83 11.84 1.69
C LEU A 84 -5.55 12.19 0.22
N SER A 85 -5.37 13.48 -0.09
CA SER A 85 -5.18 13.92 -1.47
C SER A 85 -3.97 13.28 -2.15
N CYS A 86 -2.87 13.12 -1.42
CA CYS A 86 -1.68 12.49 -1.99
C CYS A 86 -1.86 10.97 -2.14
N ALA A 87 -2.36 10.29 -1.11
CA ALA A 87 -2.61 8.86 -1.19
C ALA A 87 -3.59 8.53 -2.33
N LYS A 88 -4.66 9.33 -2.52
CA LYS A 88 -5.58 9.22 -3.67
C LYS A 88 -4.83 9.30 -4.99
N LYS A 89 -3.98 10.30 -5.18
CA LYS A 89 -3.18 10.47 -6.40
C LYS A 89 -2.29 9.25 -6.67
N VAL A 90 -1.59 8.76 -5.66
CA VAL A 90 -0.72 7.58 -5.79
C VAL A 90 -1.54 6.34 -6.16
N ILE A 91 -2.67 6.10 -5.50
CA ILE A 91 -3.55 4.97 -5.82
C ILE A 91 -4.02 5.02 -7.28
N LEU A 92 -4.44 6.19 -7.76
CA LEU A 92 -4.89 6.36 -9.14
C LEU A 92 -3.76 6.11 -10.15
N ASN A 93 -2.54 6.60 -9.87
CA ASN A 93 -1.37 6.36 -10.73
C ASN A 93 -0.99 4.88 -10.81
N TYR A 94 -1.20 4.13 -9.73
CA TYR A 94 -0.80 2.72 -9.62
C TYR A 94 -1.94 1.72 -9.86
N LYS A 95 -3.16 2.18 -10.15
CA LYS A 95 -4.31 1.31 -10.40
C LYS A 95 -4.04 0.25 -11.48
N SER A 96 -3.52 0.66 -12.64
CA SER A 96 -3.21 -0.25 -13.73
C SER A 96 -2.01 -1.16 -13.42
N PRO A 97 -0.86 -0.64 -12.94
CA PRO A 97 0.25 -1.48 -12.49
C PRO A 97 -0.15 -2.53 -11.45
N MET A 98 -0.95 -2.15 -10.45
CA MET A 98 -1.41 -3.08 -9.41
C MET A 98 -2.30 -4.17 -9.98
N LYS A 99 -3.20 -3.83 -10.91
CA LYS A 99 -4.03 -4.81 -11.61
C LYS A 99 -3.18 -5.81 -12.39
N LEU A 100 -2.20 -5.34 -13.17
CA LEU A 100 -1.32 -6.20 -13.97
C LEU A 100 -0.51 -7.13 -13.06
N ALA A 101 0.10 -6.60 -12.00
CA ALA A 101 0.84 -7.41 -11.04
C ALA A 101 -0.04 -8.47 -10.38
N SER A 102 -1.30 -8.15 -10.07
CA SER A 102 -2.23 -9.09 -9.46
C SER A 102 -2.68 -10.23 -10.39
N LEU A 103 -2.42 -10.10 -11.69
CA LEU A 103 -2.64 -11.12 -12.71
C LEU A 103 -1.36 -11.96 -12.97
N GLY A 104 -0.26 -11.67 -12.27
CA GLY A 104 1.02 -12.35 -12.46
C GLY A 104 1.83 -11.88 -13.68
N VAL A 105 1.51 -10.69 -14.22
CA VAL A 105 2.14 -10.10 -15.41
C VAL A 105 3.02 -8.91 -15.08
#